data_AF-A0A3Q4MPS0-F1
#
_entry.id   AF-A0A3Q4MPS0-F1
#
_cell.length_a   1.000
_cell.length_b   1.000
_cell.length_c   1.000
_cell.angle_alpha   90.00
_cell.angle_beta   90.00
_cell.angle_gamma   90.00
#
_symmetry.space_group_name_H-M   'P 1'
#
loop_
_entity.id
_entity.type
_entity.pdbx_description
1 polymer ?
#
loop_
_entity_poly.entity_id
_entity_poly.type
_entity_poly.pdbx_seq_one_letter_code
_entity_poly.pdbx_strand_id
1 'polypeptide(L)'
;MSDTEDGVFDGASFFSLQCPGSTSPTRKHNKETTVTINCVTFPSPACMPEQQLLKPSEWSYCDYFWADKKDPQGNGCITGFEVLLQKQLKGKQMQKEMAEFIRERIKIEEEYAKNLSKLSQIPLASQEEGTLGEAWAQLKKSLADEAEVHLKFSSKLQSEVEKPFLTFRENFKKDMKRLDHHIADLRKQMVGRYAAVEKARKALSDRQKELELKTQQLEIKLSNKIEEDIKKARRKSTQAGDDLMRCVDLYNQSQSKWFEEMVTTSLELERLEVERVEMIRQHLCQYTTLRHETDMFNQSVSATSAVFCKQQYTPRRHSFIHPSVLFHLSNSGSIPASIGQEVGWPHSHGSYNAYERWTFI
;
A
#
# COMPACT_ATOMS: atom_id res chain seq x y z
N MET A 1 23.64 56.14 -34.94
CA MET A 1 22.67 55.38 -34.13
C MET A 1 22.36 56.27 -32.92
N SER A 2 21.30 57.10 -32.94
CA SER A 2 19.87 56.75 -32.80
C SER A 2 19.54 56.20 -31.40
N ASP A 3 18.46 56.51 -30.67
CA ASP A 3 17.39 57.53 -30.74
C ASP A 3 16.57 57.41 -29.42
N THR A 4 15.75 58.35 -28.90
CA THR A 4 15.67 59.84 -28.97
C THR A 4 14.56 60.27 -27.98
N GLU A 5 14.71 61.38 -27.22
CA GLU A 5 13.67 61.88 -26.29
C GLU A 5 13.41 63.40 -26.46
N ASP A 6 12.32 63.72 -27.15
CA ASP A 6 11.64 65.03 -27.12
C ASP A 6 10.35 64.92 -26.28
N GLY A 7 10.00 65.99 -25.56
CA GLY A 7 8.76 66.09 -24.80
C GLY A 7 7.77 67.13 -25.35
N VAL A 8 6.83 67.53 -24.49
CA VAL A 8 5.95 68.73 -24.58
C VAL A 8 4.55 68.55 -25.23
N PHE A 9 3.58 68.25 -24.35
CA PHE A 9 2.44 69.13 -23.93
C PHE A 9 1.22 69.45 -24.86
N ASP A 10 0.04 69.28 -24.25
CA ASP A 10 -1.34 69.84 -24.46
C ASP A 10 -1.96 70.13 -25.85
N GLY A 11 -3.23 69.72 -25.97
CA GLY A 11 -4.20 70.19 -26.96
C GLY A 11 -5.62 69.68 -26.67
N ALA A 12 -6.59 70.57 -26.44
CA ALA A 12 -7.88 70.23 -25.84
C ALA A 12 -9.00 69.85 -26.83
N SER A 13 -9.87 68.93 -26.38
CA SER A 13 -11.33 68.83 -26.63
C SER A 13 -11.93 69.21 -28.00
N PHE A 14 -12.64 68.25 -28.61
CA PHE A 14 -13.88 68.59 -29.31
C PHE A 14 -15.01 67.59 -28.98
N PHE A 15 -16.25 68.09 -29.01
CA PHE A 15 -17.44 67.44 -28.46
C PHE A 15 -18.01 66.34 -29.36
N SER A 16 -18.68 65.36 -28.74
CA SER A 16 -19.87 64.74 -29.32
C SER A 16 -20.79 64.24 -28.20
N LEU A 17 -21.90 64.97 -27.98
CA LEU A 17 -23.00 64.57 -27.12
C LEU A 17 -23.93 63.60 -27.86
N GLN A 18 -24.29 62.48 -27.24
CA GLN A 18 -25.70 62.03 -27.21
C GLN A 18 -25.94 61.12 -25.98
N CYS A 19 -27.20 61.08 -25.54
CA CYS A 19 -27.56 60.80 -24.13
C CYS A 19 -28.35 59.47 -23.98
N PRO A 20 -29.00 59.14 -22.84
CA PRO A 20 -28.54 58.05 -21.98
C PRO A 20 -29.42 56.79 -22.06
N GLY A 21 -28.77 55.62 -22.19
CA GLY A 21 -29.44 54.32 -22.07
C GLY A 21 -29.31 53.74 -20.66
N SER A 22 -30.43 53.55 -19.97
CA SER A 22 -30.47 52.87 -18.67
C SER A 22 -30.00 51.42 -18.78
N THR A 23 -28.89 51.08 -18.12
CA THR A 23 -28.54 49.69 -17.82
C THR A 23 -28.48 49.49 -16.32
N SER A 24 -29.55 48.92 -15.75
CA SER A 24 -29.56 48.37 -14.40
C SER A 24 -28.31 47.51 -14.17
N PRO A 25 -27.68 47.55 -12.97
CA PRO A 25 -26.46 46.79 -12.72
C PRO A 25 -26.77 45.30 -12.86
N THR A 26 -26.27 44.69 -13.93
CA THR A 26 -26.37 43.26 -14.17
C THR A 26 -25.75 42.55 -12.98
N ARG A 27 -26.58 41.74 -12.29
CA ARG A 27 -26.20 40.92 -11.15
C ARG A 27 -24.95 40.11 -11.53
N LYS A 28 -23.76 40.56 -11.09
CA LYS A 28 -22.49 39.84 -11.34
C LYS A 28 -22.69 38.43 -10.82
N HIS A 29 -22.77 37.47 -11.74
CA HIS A 29 -22.86 36.06 -11.40
C HIS A 29 -21.51 35.69 -10.81
N ASN A 30 -21.42 35.74 -9.48
CA ASN A 30 -20.20 35.42 -8.77
C ASN A 30 -19.93 33.93 -9.06
N LYS A 31 -18.96 33.64 -9.93
CA LYS A 31 -18.63 32.25 -10.28
C LYS A 31 -18.15 31.58 -9.00
N GLU A 32 -18.84 30.54 -8.58
CA GLU A 32 -18.48 29.80 -7.38
C GLU A 32 -17.14 29.12 -7.64
N THR A 33 -16.08 29.66 -7.03
CA THR A 33 -14.70 29.23 -7.25
C THR A 33 -14.41 27.89 -6.58
N THR A 34 -15.28 27.48 -5.65
CA THR A 34 -15.16 26.27 -4.85
C THR A 34 -16.39 25.37 -4.95
N VAL A 35 -16.25 24.09 -4.56
CA VAL A 35 -17.36 23.13 -4.43
C VAL A 35 -17.15 22.30 -3.17
N THR A 36 -18.16 22.17 -2.30
CA THR A 36 -18.05 21.36 -1.07
C THR A 36 -18.74 20.03 -1.24
N ILE A 37 -18.00 18.93 -1.06
CA ILE A 37 -18.45 17.54 -1.18
C ILE A 37 -18.14 16.83 0.12
N ASN A 38 -19.13 16.19 0.75
CA ASN A 38 -18.97 15.47 2.03
C ASN A 38 -18.23 16.27 3.13
N CYS A 39 -18.55 17.57 3.21
CA CYS A 39 -17.95 18.59 4.10
C CYS A 39 -16.47 18.93 3.85
N VAL A 40 -15.85 18.43 2.77
CA VAL A 40 -14.53 18.87 2.29
C VAL A 40 -14.73 19.82 1.09
N THR A 41 -14.05 20.96 1.09
CA THR A 41 -14.16 21.98 0.03
C THR A 41 -13.05 21.82 -1.01
N PHE A 42 -13.39 22.02 -2.29
CA PHE A 42 -12.53 21.97 -3.47
C PHE A 42 -12.50 23.36 -4.21
N PRO A 43 -11.60 23.72 -5.18
CA PRO A 43 -12.13 24.29 -6.40
C PRO A 43 -13.19 23.58 -7.20
N SER A 44 -13.98 24.46 -7.79
CA SER A 44 -14.76 24.23 -8.97
C SER A 44 -13.84 23.86 -10.15
N PRO A 45 -14.06 22.70 -10.80
CA PRO A 45 -13.35 22.31 -12.03
C PRO A 45 -13.40 23.35 -13.16
N ALA A 46 -14.35 24.29 -13.11
CA ALA A 46 -14.52 25.35 -14.10
C ALA A 46 -13.52 26.53 -13.98
N CYS A 47 -12.73 26.58 -12.91
CA CYS A 47 -11.79 27.68 -12.62
C CYS A 47 -10.39 27.18 -12.20
N MET A 48 -9.99 25.97 -12.58
CA MET A 48 -8.73 25.35 -12.13
C MET A 48 -7.49 26.04 -12.71
N PRO A 49 -6.60 26.63 -11.90
CA PRO A 49 -5.17 26.66 -12.22
C PRO A 49 -4.60 25.24 -12.14
N GLU A 50 -3.47 25.00 -12.81
CA GLU A 50 -2.80 23.70 -12.81
C GLU A 50 -2.19 23.41 -11.41
N GLN A 51 -2.86 22.56 -10.62
CA GLN A 51 -2.38 22.21 -9.28
C GLN A 51 -1.31 21.12 -9.33
N GLN A 52 -0.15 21.41 -8.75
CA GLN A 52 0.94 20.44 -8.58
C GLN A 52 0.60 19.44 -7.46
N LEU A 53 1.04 18.20 -7.64
CA LEU A 53 0.97 17.16 -6.61
C LEU A 53 2.00 17.41 -5.50
N LEU A 54 1.78 16.85 -4.31
CA LEU A 54 2.74 16.88 -3.21
C LEU A 54 3.98 16.05 -3.56
N LYS A 55 3.83 14.92 -4.27
CA LYS A 55 4.93 14.10 -4.78
C LYS A 55 4.77 13.81 -6.29
N PRO A 56 5.09 14.77 -7.19
CA PRO A 56 4.76 14.71 -8.62
C PRO A 56 5.27 13.50 -9.42
N SER A 57 6.35 12.87 -8.96
CA SER A 57 6.96 11.68 -9.58
C SER A 57 6.49 10.35 -9.00
N GLU A 58 5.56 10.36 -8.03
CA GLU A 58 5.19 9.19 -7.25
C GLU A 58 3.66 9.00 -7.15
N TRP A 59 3.23 7.76 -6.99
CA TRP A 59 1.82 7.42 -6.74
C TRP A 59 1.54 7.40 -5.23
N SER A 60 1.75 8.55 -4.59
CA SER A 60 1.76 8.64 -3.13
C SER A 60 0.37 8.61 -2.51
N TYR A 61 0.25 7.99 -1.33
CA TYR A 61 -1.01 7.94 -0.59
C TYR A 61 -1.54 9.34 -0.22
N CYS A 62 -0.68 10.35 -0.09
CA CYS A 62 -1.10 11.74 0.18
C CYS A 62 -1.60 12.51 -1.06
N ASP A 63 -1.61 11.94 -2.26
CA ASP A 63 -2.01 12.66 -3.49
C ASP A 63 -3.34 12.15 -4.11
N TYR A 64 -3.77 10.93 -3.78
CA TYR A 64 -4.85 10.23 -4.50
C TYR A 64 -6.01 9.69 -3.62
N PHE A 65 -6.01 9.97 -2.30
CA PHE A 65 -6.95 9.36 -1.33
C PHE A 65 -7.79 10.37 -0.55
N TRP A 66 -8.27 11.40 -1.25
CA TRP A 66 -8.96 12.54 -0.64
C TRP A 66 -10.48 12.53 -0.81
N ALA A 67 -10.95 12.18 -2.01
CA ALA A 67 -12.37 12.05 -2.29
C ALA A 67 -12.92 10.73 -1.70
N ASP A 68 -14.14 10.78 -1.17
CA ASP A 68 -14.82 9.57 -0.74
C ASP A 68 -15.41 8.84 -1.94
N LYS A 69 -15.40 7.51 -1.89
CA LYS A 69 -15.98 6.64 -2.90
C LYS A 69 -17.37 6.20 -2.44
N LYS A 70 -18.34 6.16 -3.36
CA LYS A 70 -19.61 5.49 -3.08
C LYS A 70 -19.35 4.00 -2.89
N ASP A 71 -19.91 3.42 -1.83
CA ASP A 71 -19.91 1.98 -1.66
C ASP A 71 -20.65 1.31 -2.83
N PRO A 72 -20.04 0.37 -3.59
CA PRO A 72 -20.73 -0.39 -4.63
C PRO A 72 -21.95 -1.16 -4.14
N GLN A 73 -22.03 -1.49 -2.84
CA GLN A 73 -23.18 -2.15 -2.22
C GLN A 73 -24.27 -1.17 -1.76
N GLY A 74 -24.06 0.14 -1.94
CA GLY A 74 -25.06 1.18 -1.71
C GLY A 74 -25.27 1.60 -0.25
N ASN A 75 -24.52 1.03 0.70
CA ASN A 75 -24.78 1.23 2.14
C ASN A 75 -24.09 2.47 2.73
N GLY A 76 -23.25 3.18 1.98
CA GLY A 76 -22.61 4.40 2.46
C GLY A 76 -21.56 5.01 1.53
N CYS A 77 -20.69 5.82 2.13
CA CYS A 77 -19.55 6.44 1.47
C CYS A 77 -18.28 6.02 2.21
N ILE A 78 -17.36 5.37 1.48
CA ILE A 78 -16.07 4.89 2.00
C ILE A 78 -15.07 6.02 1.84
N THR A 79 -14.43 6.42 2.94
CA THR A 79 -13.45 7.52 2.88
C THR A 79 -12.15 7.08 2.20
N GLY A 80 -11.43 8.01 1.57
CA GLY A 80 -10.12 7.67 0.97
C GLY A 80 -9.12 7.10 1.99
N PHE A 81 -9.13 7.61 3.23
CA PHE A 81 -8.31 7.06 4.33
C PHE A 81 -8.70 5.63 4.72
N GLU A 82 -10.00 5.31 4.73
CA GLU A 82 -10.48 3.96 5.01
C GLU A 82 -9.99 2.95 3.98
N VAL A 83 -9.89 3.33 2.69
CA VAL A 83 -9.28 2.47 1.65
C VAL A 83 -7.83 2.14 1.99
N LEU A 84 -7.05 3.11 2.49
CA LEU A 84 -5.67 2.89 2.93
C LEU A 84 -5.61 1.94 4.13
N LEU A 85 -6.48 2.14 5.14
CA LEU A 85 -6.56 1.25 6.32
C LEU A 85 -6.93 -0.19 5.93
N GLN A 86 -7.89 -0.38 5.03
CA GLN A 86 -8.24 -1.72 4.54
C GLN A 86 -7.08 -2.37 3.76
N LYS A 87 -6.31 -1.60 2.98
CA LYS A 87 -5.09 -2.08 2.33
C LYS A 87 -4.02 -2.54 3.34
N GLN A 88 -3.87 -1.82 4.45
CA GLN A 88 -2.96 -2.17 5.55
C GLN A 88 -3.39 -3.46 6.26
N LEU A 89 -4.67 -3.55 6.65
CA LEU A 89 -5.23 -4.75 7.30
C LEU A 89 -5.12 -6.00 6.40
N LYS A 90 -5.43 -5.87 5.10
CA LYS A 90 -5.24 -6.93 4.10
C LYS A 90 -3.76 -7.32 3.94
N GLY A 91 -2.83 -6.36 4.01
CA GLY A 91 -1.39 -6.61 3.99
C GLY A 91 -0.92 -7.47 5.18
N LYS A 92 -1.41 -7.20 6.40
CA LYS A 92 -1.11 -8.01 7.59
C LYS A 92 -1.78 -9.39 7.56
N GLN A 93 -2.96 -9.50 6.95
CA GLN A 93 -3.64 -10.81 6.76
C GLN A 93 -2.87 -11.70 5.76
N MET A 94 -2.47 -11.16 4.60
CA MET A 94 -1.64 -11.87 3.61
C MET A 94 -0.32 -12.37 4.21
N GLN A 95 0.33 -11.55 5.05
CA GLN A 95 1.54 -11.94 5.79
C GLN A 95 1.30 -13.13 6.74
N LYS A 96 0.12 -13.24 7.36
CA LYS A 96 -0.25 -14.39 8.21
C LYS A 96 -0.47 -15.64 7.37
N GLU A 97 -1.14 -15.52 6.23
CA GLU A 97 -1.36 -16.64 5.29
C GLU A 97 -0.03 -17.17 4.71
N MET A 98 0.93 -16.27 4.43
CA MET A 98 2.30 -16.65 4.06
C MET A 98 3.00 -17.45 5.17
N ALA A 99 2.86 -17.06 6.44
CA ALA A 99 3.41 -17.83 7.56
C ALA A 99 2.76 -19.21 7.70
N GLU A 100 1.44 -19.30 7.49
CA GLU A 100 0.70 -20.56 7.51
C GLU A 100 1.15 -21.50 6.38
N PHE A 101 1.42 -20.97 5.18
CA PHE A 101 2.02 -21.75 4.10
C PHE A 101 3.40 -22.31 4.45
N ILE A 102 4.28 -21.50 5.07
CA ILE A 102 5.60 -21.96 5.53
C ILE A 102 5.46 -23.03 6.62
N ARG A 103 4.46 -22.92 7.52
CA ARG A 103 4.17 -23.95 8.52
C ARG A 103 3.77 -25.28 7.91
N GLU A 104 2.93 -25.30 6.87
CA GLU A 104 2.61 -26.56 6.19
C GLU A 104 3.83 -27.13 5.46
N ARG A 105 4.72 -26.29 4.91
CA ARG A 105 6.02 -26.76 4.39
C ARG A 105 6.90 -27.37 5.47
N ILE A 106 6.97 -26.78 6.66
CA ILE A 106 7.73 -27.32 7.81
C ILE A 106 7.25 -28.73 8.17
N LYS A 107 5.93 -28.95 8.28
CA LYS A 107 5.37 -30.28 8.57
C LYS A 107 5.74 -31.34 7.52
N ILE A 108 5.74 -30.97 6.24
CA ILE A 108 6.14 -31.87 5.15
C ILE A 108 7.61 -32.30 5.31
N GLU A 109 8.50 -31.37 5.64
CA GLU A 109 9.92 -31.67 5.90
C GLU A 109 10.11 -32.54 7.15
N GLU A 110 9.37 -32.27 8.23
CA GLU A 110 9.41 -33.07 9.46
C GLU A 110 8.92 -34.52 9.22
N GLU A 111 7.85 -34.70 8.45
CA GLU A 111 7.35 -36.03 8.09
C GLU A 111 8.33 -36.77 7.16
N TYR A 112 8.93 -36.07 6.20
CA TYR A 112 9.93 -36.64 5.30
C TYR A 112 11.18 -37.10 6.06
N ALA A 113 11.75 -36.23 6.92
CA ALA A 113 12.87 -36.56 7.79
C ALA A 113 12.55 -37.75 8.72
N LYS A 114 11.36 -37.78 9.32
CA LYS A 114 10.90 -38.88 10.17
C LYS A 114 10.82 -40.21 9.41
N ASN A 115 10.36 -40.19 8.16
CA ASN A 115 10.26 -41.38 7.33
C ASN A 115 11.64 -41.89 6.87
N LEU A 116 12.56 -41.00 6.48
CA LEU A 116 13.96 -41.34 6.20
C LEU A 116 14.66 -41.95 7.43
N SER A 117 14.52 -41.30 8.60
CA SER A 117 15.08 -41.78 9.86
C SER A 117 14.53 -43.16 10.22
N LYS A 118 13.21 -43.39 10.10
CA LYS A 118 12.61 -44.72 10.32
C LYS A 118 13.14 -45.77 9.35
N LEU A 119 13.32 -45.43 8.07
CA LEU A 119 13.84 -46.33 7.04
C LEU A 119 15.31 -46.72 7.30
N SER A 120 16.14 -45.79 7.75
CA SER A 120 17.55 -46.02 8.08
C SER A 120 17.78 -47.14 9.12
N GLN A 121 16.80 -47.33 10.02
CA GLN A 121 16.90 -48.28 11.13
C GLN A 121 16.31 -49.67 10.82
N ILE A 122 15.69 -49.88 9.66
CA ILE A 122 15.07 -51.19 9.36
C ILE A 122 16.18 -52.22 9.08
N PRO A 123 16.15 -53.41 9.73
CA PRO A 123 17.21 -54.42 9.61
C PRO A 123 17.16 -55.22 8.29
N LEU A 124 16.79 -54.59 7.17
CA LEU A 124 16.84 -55.22 5.84
C LEU A 124 18.30 -55.49 5.45
N ALA A 125 18.52 -56.67 4.86
CA ALA A 125 19.83 -57.20 4.44
C ALA A 125 20.96 -56.98 5.48
N SER A 126 20.63 -57.14 6.77
CA SER A 126 21.58 -57.00 7.89
C SER A 126 22.55 -58.18 8.05
N GLN A 127 22.32 -59.27 7.32
CA GLN A 127 23.18 -60.46 7.28
C GLN A 127 24.21 -60.42 6.13
N GLU A 128 24.24 -59.36 5.33
CA GLU A 128 25.25 -59.19 4.28
C GLU A 128 26.60 -58.86 4.93
N GLU A 129 27.66 -59.55 4.52
CA GLU A 129 28.99 -59.45 5.14
C GLU A 129 30.04 -58.86 4.20
N GLY A 130 31.25 -58.62 4.73
CA GLY A 130 32.37 -58.07 3.97
C GLY A 130 32.09 -56.68 3.41
N THR A 131 32.78 -56.33 2.31
CA THR A 131 32.72 -54.97 1.75
C THR A 131 31.34 -54.60 1.17
N LEU A 132 30.51 -55.58 0.78
CA LEU A 132 29.14 -55.32 0.34
C LEU A 132 28.22 -55.01 1.53
N GLY A 133 28.37 -55.75 2.64
CA GLY A 133 27.67 -55.47 3.90
C GLY A 133 28.02 -54.09 4.46
N GLU A 134 29.30 -53.73 4.43
CA GLU A 134 29.77 -52.39 4.81
C GLU A 134 29.17 -51.29 3.90
N ALA A 135 29.14 -51.48 2.57
CA ALA A 135 28.53 -50.54 1.63
C ALA A 135 27.03 -50.33 1.91
N TRP A 136 26.31 -51.42 2.18
CA TRP A 136 24.90 -51.39 2.52
C TRP A 136 24.63 -50.71 3.88
N ALA A 137 25.47 -50.95 4.87
CA ALA A 137 25.40 -50.25 6.16
C ALA A 137 25.63 -48.74 6.01
N GLN A 138 26.60 -48.33 5.19
CA GLN A 138 26.86 -46.91 4.92
C GLN A 138 25.72 -46.24 4.13
N LEU A 139 25.09 -46.94 3.18
CA LEU A 139 23.89 -46.43 2.50
C LEU A 139 22.76 -46.16 3.49
N LYS A 140 22.47 -47.11 4.40
CA LYS A 140 21.48 -46.91 5.46
C LYS A 140 21.84 -45.74 6.39
N LYS A 141 23.12 -45.57 6.70
CA LYS A 141 23.60 -44.41 7.47
C LYS A 141 23.33 -43.09 6.74
N SER A 142 23.60 -42.98 5.43
CA SER A 142 23.29 -41.74 4.70
C SER A 142 21.81 -41.36 4.72
N LEU A 143 20.87 -42.30 4.82
CA LEU A 143 19.45 -41.97 5.02
C LEU A 143 19.18 -41.33 6.40
N ALA A 144 19.95 -41.68 7.44
CA ALA A 144 19.88 -40.99 8.73
C ALA A 144 20.53 -39.59 8.67
N ASP A 145 21.65 -39.46 7.96
CA ASP A 145 22.33 -38.18 7.75
C ASP A 145 21.45 -37.21 6.92
N GLU A 146 20.79 -37.68 5.86
CA GLU A 146 19.78 -36.94 5.07
C GLU A 146 18.57 -36.54 5.94
N ALA A 147 18.07 -37.43 6.80
CA ALA A 147 16.99 -37.10 7.75
C ALA A 147 17.38 -35.95 8.70
N GLU A 148 18.62 -35.92 9.19
CA GLU A 148 19.12 -34.84 10.05
C GLU A 148 19.24 -33.50 9.30
N VAL A 149 19.67 -33.52 8.02
CA VAL A 149 19.71 -32.33 7.15
C VAL A 149 18.31 -31.74 6.96
N HIS A 150 17.32 -32.57 6.64
CA HIS A 150 15.93 -32.11 6.47
C HIS A 150 15.29 -31.59 7.78
N LEU A 151 15.57 -32.23 8.92
CA LEU A 151 15.09 -31.76 10.23
C LEU A 151 15.74 -30.44 10.67
N LYS A 152 17.02 -30.22 10.33
CA LYS A 152 17.68 -28.91 10.52
C LYS A 152 17.07 -27.86 9.60
N PHE A 153 16.75 -28.21 8.36
CA PHE A 153 16.09 -27.30 7.42
C PHE A 153 14.69 -26.87 7.91
N SER A 154 13.86 -27.80 8.37
CA SER A 154 12.53 -27.46 8.93
C SER A 154 12.64 -26.54 10.15
N SER A 155 13.63 -26.79 11.01
CA SER A 155 13.94 -25.95 12.18
C SER A 155 14.36 -24.53 11.79
N LYS A 156 15.22 -24.38 10.76
CA LYS A 156 15.61 -23.07 10.21
C LYS A 156 14.43 -22.35 9.55
N LEU A 157 13.57 -23.05 8.79
CA LEU A 157 12.36 -22.45 8.23
C LEU A 157 11.45 -21.85 9.32
N GLN A 158 11.29 -22.55 10.45
CA GLN A 158 10.49 -22.06 11.56
C GLN A 158 11.07 -20.79 12.18
N SER A 159 12.37 -20.78 12.49
CA SER A 159 13.01 -19.69 13.22
C SER A 159 13.35 -18.48 12.35
N GLU A 160 13.75 -18.70 11.10
CA GLU A 160 14.29 -17.68 10.18
C GLU A 160 13.29 -17.21 9.11
N VAL A 161 12.12 -17.87 8.94
CA VAL A 161 11.11 -17.49 7.93
C VAL A 161 9.71 -17.39 8.54
N GLU A 162 9.18 -18.44 9.16
CA GLU A 162 7.81 -18.45 9.71
C GLU A 162 7.66 -17.43 10.86
N LYS A 163 8.55 -17.51 11.86
CA LYS A 163 8.47 -16.69 13.07
C LYS A 163 8.58 -15.18 12.77
N PRO A 164 9.50 -14.68 11.91
CA PRO A 164 9.50 -13.27 11.49
C PRO A 164 8.17 -12.80 10.87
N PHE A 165 7.53 -13.62 10.03
CA PHE A 165 6.22 -13.27 9.47
C PHE A 165 5.13 -13.14 10.54
N LEU A 166 5.18 -13.95 11.61
CA LEU A 166 4.20 -13.84 12.70
C LEU A 166 4.44 -12.60 13.58
N THR A 167 5.68 -12.41 14.03
CA THR A 167 6.06 -11.40 15.03
C THR A 167 6.24 -10.00 14.47
N PHE A 168 6.37 -9.82 13.16
CA PHE A 168 6.49 -8.47 12.57
C PHE A 168 5.24 -7.63 12.85
N ARG A 169 5.41 -6.59 13.69
CA ARG A 169 4.37 -5.62 14.11
C ARG A 169 3.14 -6.28 14.75
N GLU A 170 3.30 -6.85 15.95
CA GLU A 170 2.20 -7.51 16.68
C GLU A 170 1.07 -6.55 17.08
N ASN A 171 1.40 -5.31 17.46
CA ASN A 171 0.43 -4.28 17.85
C ASN A 171 -0.36 -3.64 16.69
N PHE A 172 -0.06 -4.02 15.44
CA PHE A 172 -0.55 -3.35 14.22
C PHE A 172 -2.07 -3.11 14.18
N LYS A 173 -2.91 -4.07 14.60
CA LYS A 173 -4.38 -3.90 14.62
C LYS A 173 -4.84 -2.82 15.60
N LYS A 174 -4.12 -2.60 16.70
CA LYS A 174 -4.39 -1.52 17.67
C LYS A 174 -3.96 -0.18 17.10
N ASP A 175 -2.80 -0.12 16.43
CA ASP A 175 -2.29 1.09 15.81
C ASP A 175 -3.19 1.57 14.65
N MET A 176 -3.62 0.67 13.76
CA MET A 176 -4.56 1.02 12.69
C MET A 176 -5.88 1.59 13.24
N LYS A 177 -6.45 1.00 14.31
CA LYS A 177 -7.65 1.55 14.98
C LYS A 177 -7.42 2.92 15.62
N ARG A 178 -6.21 3.19 16.12
CA ARG A 178 -5.83 4.50 16.70
C ARG A 178 -5.77 5.58 15.60
N LEU A 179 -5.19 5.25 14.45
CA LEU A 179 -5.12 6.17 13.30
C LEU A 179 -6.50 6.43 12.70
N ASP A 180 -7.31 5.38 12.53
CA ASP A 180 -8.72 5.45 12.10
C ASP A 180 -9.53 6.43 12.96
N HIS A 181 -9.54 6.21 14.27
CA HIS A 181 -10.27 7.05 15.22
C HIS A 181 -9.81 8.52 15.19
N HIS A 182 -8.50 8.77 15.10
CA HIS A 182 -7.93 10.12 15.04
C HIS A 182 -8.38 10.90 13.81
N ILE A 183 -8.26 10.31 12.61
CA ILE A 183 -8.70 10.95 11.37
C ILE A 183 -10.23 11.09 11.32
N ALA A 184 -10.97 10.10 11.81
CA ALA A 184 -12.43 10.16 11.91
C ALA A 184 -12.92 11.29 12.86
N ASP A 185 -12.26 11.49 14.00
CA ASP A 185 -12.61 12.55 14.96
C ASP A 185 -12.30 13.95 14.42
N LEU A 186 -11.19 14.13 13.68
CA LEU A 186 -10.89 15.38 12.97
C LEU A 186 -11.96 15.66 11.89
N ARG A 187 -12.35 14.63 11.14
CA ARG A 187 -13.40 14.76 10.13
C ARG A 187 -14.76 15.09 10.74
N LYS A 188 -15.10 14.47 11.87
CA LYS A 188 -16.32 14.77 12.64
C LYS A 188 -16.35 16.21 13.15
N GLN A 189 -15.21 16.74 13.61
CA GLN A 189 -15.08 18.16 13.96
C GLN A 189 -15.33 19.07 12.76
N MET A 190 -14.72 18.78 11.60
CA MET A 190 -14.92 19.52 10.35
C MET A 190 -16.38 19.52 9.88
N VAL A 191 -17.07 18.37 9.92
CA VAL A 191 -18.52 18.26 9.64
C VAL A 191 -19.33 19.16 10.59
N GLY A 192 -18.99 19.17 11.89
CA GLY A 192 -19.62 20.05 12.87
C GLY A 192 -19.40 21.54 12.60
N ARG A 193 -18.21 21.93 12.12
CA ARG A 193 -17.92 23.31 11.67
C ARG A 193 -18.70 23.68 10.42
N TYR A 194 -18.76 22.79 9.43
CA TYR A 194 -19.53 23.01 8.20
C TYR A 194 -21.03 23.22 8.49
N ALA A 195 -21.62 22.42 9.37
CA ALA A 195 -23.01 22.61 9.81
C ALA A 195 -23.23 23.98 10.49
N ALA A 196 -22.23 24.51 11.21
CA ALA A 196 -22.28 25.84 11.79
C ALA A 196 -22.20 26.96 10.72
N VAL A 197 -21.37 26.78 9.69
CA VAL A 197 -21.30 27.69 8.51
C VAL A 197 -22.66 27.77 7.83
N GLU A 198 -23.28 26.64 7.52
CA GLU A 198 -24.59 26.62 6.82
C GLU A 198 -25.72 27.22 7.67
N LYS A 199 -25.69 27.01 8.99
CA LYS A 199 -26.61 27.68 9.93
C LYS A 199 -26.40 29.20 9.94
N ALA A 200 -25.15 29.67 9.94
CA ALA A 200 -24.83 31.10 9.89
C ALA A 200 -25.20 31.72 8.54
N ARG A 201 -24.96 31.02 7.42
CA ARG A 201 -25.34 31.44 6.07
C ARG A 201 -26.85 31.61 5.93
N LYS A 202 -27.62 30.65 6.45
CA LYS A 202 -29.08 30.76 6.53
C LYS A 202 -29.52 31.96 7.38
N ALA A 203 -28.93 32.14 8.57
CA ALA A 203 -29.25 33.26 9.45
C ALA A 203 -28.96 34.62 8.79
N LEU A 204 -27.85 34.76 8.06
CA LEU A 204 -27.54 35.95 7.27
C LEU A 204 -28.58 36.20 6.17
N SER A 205 -28.93 35.17 5.39
CA SER A 205 -29.96 35.29 4.34
C SER A 205 -31.32 35.72 4.90
N ASP A 206 -31.74 35.16 6.03
CA ASP A 206 -33.00 35.51 6.67
C ASP A 206 -32.97 36.96 7.23
N ARG A 207 -31.82 37.46 7.70
CA ARG A 207 -31.66 38.86 8.14
C ARG A 207 -31.53 39.87 7.01
N GLN A 208 -30.96 39.47 5.87
CA GLN A 208 -30.95 40.28 4.66
C GLN A 208 -32.38 40.49 4.13
N LYS A 209 -33.21 39.44 4.12
CA LYS A 209 -34.64 39.53 3.79
C LYS A 209 -35.42 40.41 4.78
N GLU A 210 -35.15 40.30 6.10
CA GLU A 210 -35.75 41.19 7.11
C GLU A 210 -35.43 42.67 6.82
N LEU A 211 -34.18 42.98 6.46
CA LEU A 211 -33.74 44.33 6.10
C LEU A 211 -34.37 44.84 4.79
N GLU A 212 -34.45 43.99 3.76
CA GLU A 212 -35.07 44.33 2.47
C GLU A 212 -36.55 44.68 2.63
N LEU A 213 -37.32 43.82 3.32
CA LEU A 213 -38.73 44.06 3.64
C LEU A 213 -38.94 45.35 4.45
N LYS A 214 -38.04 45.66 5.38
CA LYS A 214 -38.09 46.91 6.16
C LYS A 214 -37.80 48.13 5.30
N THR A 215 -36.91 48.01 4.31
CA THR A 215 -36.60 49.08 3.36
C THR A 215 -37.80 49.37 2.45
N GLN A 216 -38.41 48.34 1.85
CA GLN A 216 -39.65 48.46 1.08
C GLN A 216 -40.81 49.05 1.90
N GLN A 217 -40.89 48.73 3.20
CA GLN A 217 -41.91 49.30 4.09
C GLN A 217 -41.79 50.83 4.25
N LEU A 218 -40.57 51.39 4.16
CA LEU A 218 -40.34 52.83 4.23
C LEU A 218 -40.76 53.54 2.93
N GLU A 219 -40.51 52.91 1.77
CA GLU A 219 -40.92 53.41 0.45
C GLU A 219 -42.45 53.55 0.34
N ILE A 220 -43.19 52.60 0.93
CA ILE A 220 -44.66 52.64 1.00
C ILE A 220 -45.16 53.65 2.05
N LYS A 221 -44.44 53.80 3.17
CA LYS A 221 -44.84 54.68 4.27
C LYS A 221 -43.64 55.29 4.99
N LEU A 222 -43.38 56.57 4.71
CA LEU A 222 -42.40 57.36 5.46
C LEU A 222 -42.79 57.46 6.93
N SER A 223 -41.88 57.03 7.82
CA SER A 223 -42.06 57.11 9.27
C SER A 223 -40.72 56.92 9.99
N ASN A 224 -40.39 57.83 10.91
CA ASN A 224 -39.18 57.78 11.73
C ASN A 224 -39.05 56.43 12.49
N LYS A 225 -40.18 55.78 12.85
CA LYS A 225 -40.16 54.45 13.47
C LYS A 225 -39.62 53.38 12.51
N ILE A 226 -39.98 53.44 11.22
CA ILE A 226 -39.52 52.48 10.22
C ILE A 226 -38.04 52.71 9.93
N GLU A 227 -37.56 53.95 9.92
CA GLU A 227 -36.13 54.27 9.81
C GLU A 227 -35.30 53.67 10.96
N GLU A 228 -35.78 53.75 12.21
CA GLU A 228 -35.12 53.11 13.35
C GLU A 228 -35.18 51.57 13.27
N ASP A 229 -36.31 51.00 12.84
CA ASP A 229 -36.42 49.55 12.58
C ASP A 229 -35.45 49.09 11.47
N ILE A 230 -35.20 49.90 10.42
CA ILE A 230 -34.18 49.65 9.38
C ILE A 230 -32.76 49.72 9.97
N LYS A 231 -32.43 50.74 10.78
CA LYS A 231 -31.11 50.84 11.44
C LYS A 231 -30.85 49.60 12.30
N LYS A 232 -31.86 49.11 13.02
CA LYS A 232 -31.81 47.88 13.83
C LYS A 232 -31.65 46.62 12.97
N ALA A 233 -32.41 46.48 11.89
CA ALA A 233 -32.29 45.35 10.96
C ALA A 233 -30.91 45.32 10.29
N ARG A 234 -30.37 46.47 9.89
CA ARG A 234 -29.02 46.61 9.31
C ARG A 234 -27.95 46.12 10.27
N ARG A 235 -27.97 46.58 11.53
CA ARG A 235 -27.03 46.10 12.58
C ARG A 235 -27.11 44.58 12.76
N LYS A 236 -28.32 44.00 12.83
CA LYS A 236 -28.50 42.53 12.90
C LYS A 236 -27.94 41.79 11.68
N SER A 237 -28.07 42.36 10.48
CA SER A 237 -27.56 41.76 9.25
C SER A 237 -26.03 41.85 9.16
N THR A 238 -25.44 42.94 9.64
CA THR A 238 -23.97 43.07 9.76
C THR A 238 -23.42 42.04 10.74
N GLN A 239 -23.98 41.95 11.95
CA GLN A 239 -23.59 40.97 12.96
C GLN A 239 -23.69 39.52 12.46
N ALA A 240 -24.73 39.18 11.68
CA ALA A 240 -24.87 37.86 11.07
C ALA A 240 -23.81 37.57 9.99
N GLY A 241 -23.28 38.62 9.34
CA GLY A 241 -22.13 38.53 8.44
C GLY A 241 -20.83 38.25 9.19
N ASP A 242 -20.59 38.98 10.29
CA ASP A 242 -19.43 38.78 11.15
C ASP A 242 -19.42 37.36 11.77
N ASP A 243 -20.60 36.87 12.20
CA ASP A 243 -20.77 35.51 12.68
C ASP A 243 -20.53 34.44 11.60
N LEU A 244 -20.96 34.70 10.35
CA LEU A 244 -20.67 33.81 9.23
C LEU A 244 -19.17 33.76 8.92
N MET A 245 -18.50 34.92 8.89
CA MET A 245 -17.05 35.01 8.68
C MET A 245 -16.30 34.18 9.73
N ARG A 246 -16.59 34.41 11.01
CA ARG A 246 -16.02 33.63 12.13
C ARG A 246 -16.32 32.13 12.04
N CYS A 247 -17.50 31.73 11.56
CA CYS A 247 -17.83 30.32 11.32
C CYS A 247 -17.02 29.71 10.17
N VAL A 248 -16.80 30.47 9.08
CA VAL A 248 -15.97 30.05 7.94
C VAL A 248 -14.50 29.92 8.36
N ASP A 249 -13.96 30.85 9.13
CA ASP A 249 -12.59 30.79 9.63
C ASP A 249 -12.34 29.52 10.48
N LEU A 250 -13.28 29.20 11.37
CA LEU A 250 -13.21 27.98 12.19
C LEU A 250 -13.43 26.68 11.40
N TYR A 251 -14.14 26.73 10.26
CA TYR A 251 -14.23 25.62 9.33
C TYR A 251 -12.91 25.43 8.58
N ASN A 252 -12.34 26.49 8.02
CA ASN A 252 -11.06 26.46 7.30
C ASN A 252 -9.94 25.93 8.21
N GLN A 253 -9.80 26.45 9.44
CA GLN A 253 -8.84 25.94 10.43
C GLN A 253 -9.02 24.44 10.72
N SER A 254 -10.27 23.96 10.79
CA SER A 254 -10.56 22.54 11.01
C SER A 254 -10.24 21.68 9.77
N GLN A 255 -10.40 22.23 8.56
CA GLN A 255 -10.05 21.56 7.31
C GLN A 255 -8.54 21.49 7.13
N SER A 256 -7.79 22.58 7.34
CA SER A 256 -6.32 22.60 7.27
C SER A 256 -5.71 21.62 8.27
N LYS A 257 -6.21 21.58 9.52
CA LYS A 257 -5.75 20.60 10.51
C LYS A 257 -6.03 19.16 10.08
N TRP A 258 -7.22 18.88 9.53
CA TRP A 258 -7.53 17.55 9.00
C TRP A 258 -6.64 17.19 7.81
N PHE A 259 -6.35 18.15 6.93
CA PHE A 259 -5.48 17.98 5.77
C PHE A 259 -4.03 17.63 6.18
N GLU A 260 -3.41 18.41 7.06
CA GLU A 260 -2.03 18.17 7.52
C GLU A 260 -1.86 16.79 8.18
N GLU A 261 -2.81 16.42 9.03
CA GLU A 261 -2.85 15.11 9.70
C GLU A 261 -3.12 13.97 8.71
N MET A 262 -3.95 14.20 7.69
CA MET A 262 -4.23 13.26 6.60
C MET A 262 -3.02 13.05 5.69
N VAL A 263 -2.29 14.11 5.30
CA VAL A 263 -1.01 13.99 4.57
C VAL A 263 -0.02 13.15 5.39
N THR A 264 0.24 13.57 6.62
CA THR A 264 1.26 12.97 7.49
C THR A 264 0.95 11.50 7.78
N THR A 265 -0.29 11.18 8.10
CA THR A 265 -0.71 9.80 8.39
C THR A 265 -0.68 8.94 7.13
N SER A 266 -1.07 9.47 5.97
CA SER A 266 -1.03 8.73 4.70
C SER A 266 0.41 8.39 4.27
N LEU A 267 1.35 9.31 4.46
CA LEU A 267 2.78 9.07 4.22
C LEU A 267 3.37 8.02 5.19
N GLU A 268 2.96 8.01 6.46
CA GLU A 268 3.36 6.93 7.38
C GLU A 268 2.76 5.58 6.96
N LEU A 269 1.50 5.52 6.51
CA LEU A 269 0.94 4.28 5.96
C LEU A 269 1.69 3.81 4.70
N GLU A 270 2.11 4.71 3.81
CA GLU A 270 2.94 4.40 2.64
C GLU A 270 4.28 3.80 3.08
N ARG A 271 4.98 4.44 4.02
CA ARG A 271 6.25 3.96 4.60
C ARG A 271 6.10 2.58 5.23
N LEU A 272 5.01 2.34 5.96
CA LEU A 272 4.69 1.05 6.58
C LEU A 272 4.44 -0.07 5.56
N GLU A 273 3.81 0.23 4.42
CA GLU A 273 3.61 -0.75 3.36
C GLU A 273 4.93 -1.10 2.66
N VAL A 274 5.80 -0.11 2.40
CA VAL A 274 7.15 -0.35 1.85
C VAL A 274 7.97 -1.23 2.80
N GLU A 275 8.00 -0.90 4.09
CA GLU A 275 8.67 -1.69 5.14
C GLU A 275 8.16 -3.13 5.19
N ARG A 276 6.83 -3.33 5.08
CA ARG A 276 6.20 -4.66 5.04
C ARG A 276 6.59 -5.46 3.78
N VAL A 277 6.61 -4.82 2.61
CA VAL A 277 6.99 -5.46 1.35
C VAL A 277 8.47 -5.86 1.37
N GLU A 278 9.35 -4.99 1.86
CA GLU A 278 10.79 -5.27 1.94
C GLU A 278 11.09 -6.38 2.97
N MET A 279 10.44 -6.36 4.13
CA MET A 279 10.50 -7.47 5.09
C MET A 279 10.06 -8.80 4.44
N ILE A 280 8.98 -8.79 3.64
CA ILE A 280 8.55 -10.01 2.94
C ILE A 280 9.57 -10.47 1.91
N ARG A 281 10.10 -9.55 1.10
CA ARG A 281 11.15 -9.85 0.11
C ARG A 281 12.37 -10.49 0.79
N GLN A 282 12.84 -9.93 1.90
CA GLN A 282 13.97 -10.44 2.68
C GLN A 282 13.75 -11.89 3.13
N HIS A 283 12.60 -12.21 3.75
CA HIS A 283 12.35 -13.55 4.29
C HIS A 283 12.02 -14.58 3.21
N LEU A 284 11.48 -14.16 2.05
CA LEU A 284 11.37 -15.03 0.87
C LEU A 284 12.75 -15.31 0.25
N CYS A 285 13.66 -14.34 0.21
CA CYS A 285 15.06 -14.59 -0.15
C CYS A 285 15.72 -15.56 0.84
N GLN A 286 15.51 -15.39 2.14
CA GLN A 286 16.04 -16.31 3.15
C GLN A 286 15.52 -17.74 2.94
N TYR A 287 14.22 -17.92 2.68
CA TYR A 287 13.66 -19.22 2.30
C TYR A 287 14.39 -19.84 1.10
N THR A 288 14.68 -19.08 0.04
CA THR A 288 15.42 -19.59 -1.13
C THR A 288 16.88 -19.93 -0.82
N THR A 289 17.56 -19.15 0.02
CA THR A 289 18.93 -19.44 0.48
C THR A 289 18.97 -20.74 1.27
N LEU A 290 18.09 -20.90 2.26
CA LEU A 290 18.00 -22.10 3.08
C LEU A 290 17.69 -23.36 2.26
N ARG A 291 16.82 -23.22 1.25
CA ARG A 291 16.55 -24.29 0.29
C ARG A 291 17.79 -24.69 -0.49
N HIS A 292 18.53 -23.72 -1.04
CA HIS A 292 19.75 -24.00 -1.79
C HIS A 292 20.85 -24.63 -0.92
N GLU A 293 21.07 -24.12 0.30
CA GLU A 293 21.99 -24.73 1.27
C GLU A 293 21.63 -26.21 1.53
N THR A 294 20.36 -26.49 1.82
CA THR A 294 19.86 -27.83 2.12
C THR A 294 20.04 -28.79 0.94
N ASP A 295 19.66 -28.35 -0.27
CA ASP A 295 19.81 -29.14 -1.49
C ASP A 295 21.29 -29.45 -1.79
N MET A 296 22.23 -28.53 -1.46
CA MET A 296 23.68 -28.76 -1.54
C MET A 296 24.21 -29.73 -0.48
N PHE A 297 23.73 -29.64 0.78
CA PHE A 297 24.11 -30.58 1.84
C PHE A 297 23.65 -32.00 1.51
N ASN A 298 22.41 -32.18 1.05
CA ASN A 298 21.90 -33.48 0.61
C ASN A 298 22.76 -34.09 -0.52
N GLN A 299 23.09 -33.32 -1.56
CA GLN A 299 23.98 -33.78 -2.62
C GLN A 299 25.34 -34.26 -2.08
N SER A 300 25.90 -33.59 -1.05
CA SER A 300 27.15 -34.01 -0.42
C SER A 300 27.04 -35.35 0.32
N VAL A 301 25.91 -35.63 0.97
CA VAL A 301 25.64 -36.91 1.65
C VAL A 301 25.52 -38.04 0.62
N SER A 302 24.69 -37.87 -0.40
CA SER A 302 24.50 -38.88 -1.44
C SER A 302 25.79 -39.12 -2.25
N ALA A 303 26.59 -38.08 -2.51
CA ALA A 303 27.90 -38.20 -3.16
C ALA A 303 28.91 -38.98 -2.31
N THR A 304 28.93 -38.76 -0.99
CA THR A 304 29.83 -39.47 -0.06
C THR A 304 29.53 -40.98 -0.06
N SER A 305 28.25 -41.37 0.02
CA SER A 305 27.86 -42.78 -0.08
C SER A 305 28.15 -43.39 -1.45
N ALA A 306 28.01 -42.63 -2.54
CA ALA A 306 28.37 -43.09 -3.88
C ALA A 306 29.89 -43.32 -4.04
N VAL A 307 30.74 -42.48 -3.42
CA VAL A 307 32.20 -42.67 -3.40
C VAL A 307 32.57 -43.91 -2.58
N PHE A 308 31.99 -44.06 -1.38
CA PHE A 308 32.26 -45.21 -0.50
C PHE A 308 31.94 -46.55 -1.19
N CYS A 309 30.74 -46.65 -1.79
CA CYS A 309 30.32 -47.82 -2.55
C CYS A 309 31.26 -48.14 -3.73
N LYS A 310 31.68 -47.12 -4.49
CA LYS A 310 32.67 -47.29 -5.58
C LYS A 310 34.03 -47.78 -5.08
N GLN A 311 34.48 -47.30 -3.92
CA GLN A 311 35.80 -47.62 -3.37
C GLN A 311 35.85 -49.06 -2.85
N GLN A 312 34.77 -49.55 -2.23
CA GLN A 312 34.62 -50.95 -1.80
C GLN A 312 34.44 -51.94 -2.95
N TYR A 313 33.93 -51.49 -4.11
CA TYR A 313 33.85 -52.31 -5.32
C TYR A 313 35.18 -52.40 -6.11
N THR A 314 36.29 -51.86 -5.60
CA THR A 314 37.60 -52.13 -6.20
C THR A 314 37.97 -53.60 -5.99
N PRO A 315 38.07 -54.42 -7.06
CA PRO A 315 38.24 -55.85 -6.86
C PRO A 315 39.66 -56.11 -6.35
N ARG A 316 39.79 -56.54 -5.09
CA ARG A 316 40.97 -57.30 -4.66
C ARG A 316 40.96 -58.63 -5.41
N ARG A 317 41.45 -58.63 -6.65
CA ARG A 317 41.95 -59.84 -7.30
C ARG A 317 43.05 -60.40 -6.41
N HIS A 318 42.70 -61.38 -5.56
CA HIS A 318 43.53 -62.38 -4.87
C HIS A 318 42.92 -62.75 -3.50
N SER A 319 41.95 -63.66 -3.47
CA SER A 319 41.69 -64.56 -2.31
C SER A 319 40.56 -65.59 -2.50
N PHE A 320 39.79 -65.58 -3.58
CA PHE A 320 38.85 -66.66 -3.91
C PHE A 320 39.30 -67.43 -5.16
N ILE A 321 40.26 -68.34 -4.97
CA ILE A 321 40.55 -69.44 -5.91
C ILE A 321 40.47 -70.75 -5.11
N HIS A 322 39.35 -71.47 -5.27
CA HIS A 322 39.35 -72.91 -5.03
C HIS A 322 39.99 -73.57 -6.26
N PRO A 323 40.95 -74.51 -6.12
CA PRO A 323 41.77 -74.98 -7.24
C PRO A 323 41.03 -76.03 -8.09
N SER A 324 40.06 -75.59 -8.90
CA SER A 324 39.40 -76.41 -9.93
C SER A 324 38.81 -75.54 -11.04
N VAL A 325 38.93 -76.00 -12.29
CA VAL A 325 38.34 -75.44 -13.54
C VAL A 325 39.04 -74.19 -14.13
N LEU A 326 39.93 -74.47 -15.08
CA LEU A 326 40.27 -73.58 -16.20
C LEU A 326 39.17 -73.66 -17.29
N PHE A 327 38.82 -72.56 -17.97
CA PHE A 327 38.93 -72.41 -19.44
C PHE A 327 38.43 -71.04 -19.99
N HIS A 328 39.34 -70.31 -20.65
CA HIS A 328 39.21 -69.52 -21.90
C HIS A 328 38.22 -68.35 -22.15
N LEU A 329 38.81 -67.30 -22.80
CA LEU A 329 38.26 -66.27 -23.73
C LEU A 329 37.50 -65.06 -23.09
N SER A 330 37.94 -63.79 -23.24
CA SER A 330 38.10 -62.92 -24.45
C SER A 330 36.76 -62.30 -24.89
N ASN A 331 36.58 -61.00 -25.19
CA ASN A 331 37.40 -59.76 -25.13
C ASN A 331 36.45 -58.55 -25.43
N SER A 332 36.85 -57.29 -25.12
CA SER A 332 36.21 -56.00 -25.52
C SER A 332 34.77 -55.71 -25.04
N GLY A 333 34.29 -54.46 -24.91
CA GLY A 333 34.97 -53.16 -24.98
C GLY A 333 34.00 -51.95 -24.84
N SER A 334 34.52 -50.87 -24.24
CA SER A 334 34.20 -49.43 -24.44
C SER A 334 32.76 -48.86 -24.42
N ILE A 335 32.54 -47.88 -23.54
CA ILE A 335 31.49 -46.83 -23.60
C ILE A 335 32.05 -45.61 -24.40
N PRO A 336 31.22 -44.67 -24.90
CA PRO A 336 31.14 -43.34 -24.25
C PRO A 336 29.74 -42.68 -24.29
N ALA A 337 29.61 -41.47 -23.71
CA ALA A 337 28.35 -40.78 -23.38
C ALA A 337 28.29 -39.28 -23.80
N SER A 338 27.08 -38.71 -23.91
CA SER A 338 26.68 -37.29 -23.67
C SER A 338 25.15 -37.16 -23.91
N ILE A 339 24.33 -36.48 -23.07
CA ILE A 339 24.21 -35.02 -22.80
C ILE A 339 23.84 -34.23 -24.08
N GLY A 340 22.80 -33.38 -24.15
CA GLY A 340 21.76 -32.95 -23.18
C GLY A 340 21.01 -31.72 -23.75
N GLN A 341 19.91 -31.27 -23.15
CA GLN A 341 19.28 -29.99 -23.54
C GLN A 341 18.39 -29.37 -22.44
N GLU A 342 18.55 -28.08 -22.18
CA GLU A 342 17.68 -27.24 -21.33
C GLU A 342 16.69 -26.42 -22.17
N VAL A 343 15.58 -25.99 -21.56
CA VAL A 343 14.72 -24.89 -22.05
C VAL A 343 14.10 -24.14 -20.87
N GLY A 344 14.18 -22.80 -20.91
CA GLY A 344 13.70 -21.90 -19.85
C GLY A 344 12.31 -21.30 -20.10
N TRP A 345 11.81 -20.54 -19.12
CA TRP A 345 10.47 -19.94 -19.10
C TRP A 345 10.51 -18.39 -19.08
N PRO A 346 9.56 -17.70 -19.75
CA PRO A 346 9.43 -16.24 -19.67
C PRO A 346 8.39 -15.78 -18.62
N HIS A 347 8.66 -14.63 -17.99
CA HIS A 347 7.70 -13.91 -17.15
C HIS A 347 6.84 -12.93 -17.96
N SER A 348 5.65 -12.59 -17.43
CA SER A 348 4.89 -11.41 -17.86
C SER A 348 4.27 -10.69 -16.65
N HIS A 349 4.32 -9.35 -16.67
CA HIS A 349 3.69 -8.46 -15.69
C HIS A 349 2.49 -7.74 -16.33
N GLY A 350 1.41 -7.57 -15.58
CA GLY A 350 0.24 -6.78 -15.97
C GLY A 350 0.02 -5.59 -15.03
N SER A 351 -0.10 -4.39 -15.59
CA SER A 351 -0.36 -3.15 -14.84
C SER A 351 -1.83 -3.00 -14.43
N TYR A 352 -2.07 -2.36 -13.28
CA TYR A 352 -3.36 -1.83 -12.89
C TYR A 352 -3.38 -0.30 -13.08
N ASN A 353 -4.43 0.22 -13.72
CA ASN A 353 -4.66 1.66 -13.87
C ASN A 353 -5.26 2.26 -12.60
N ALA A 354 -4.74 3.42 -12.18
CA ALA A 354 -5.38 4.31 -11.21
C ALA A 354 -5.50 5.71 -11.84
N TYR A 355 -6.72 6.27 -11.82
CA TYR A 355 -7.01 7.65 -12.22
C TYR A 355 -7.43 8.46 -10.99
N GLU A 356 -7.50 9.80 -11.15
CA GLU A 356 -7.98 10.81 -10.20
C GLU A 356 -6.94 11.35 -9.19
N ARG A 357 -6.09 12.28 -9.67
CA ARG A 357 -5.41 13.33 -8.87
C ARG A 357 -6.43 14.33 -8.34
N TRP A 358 -6.26 14.92 -7.14
CA TRP A 358 -6.63 16.33 -6.73
C TRP A 358 -6.33 16.54 -5.22
N THR A 359 -5.85 17.73 -4.78
CA THR A 359 -6.39 18.50 -3.60
C THR A 359 -5.61 19.76 -3.15
N PHE A 360 -6.33 20.89 -3.12
CA PHE A 360 -6.53 21.84 -2.01
C PHE A 360 -5.64 23.03 -1.65
N ILE A 361 -6.35 24.10 -1.21
CA ILE A 361 -5.96 25.50 -0.89
C ILE A 361 -5.38 25.58 0.52
#